data_AF-A0A1X1P6F8-F1
#
_entry.id   AF-A0A1X1P6F8-F1
#
_cell.length_a   1.000
_cell.length_b   1.000
_cell.length_c   1.000
_cell.angle_alpha   90.00
_cell.angle_beta   90.00
_cell.angle_gamma   90.00
#
_symmetry.space_group_name_H-M   'P 1'
#
loop_
_entity.id
_entity.type
_entity.pdbx_description
1 polymer ?
#
loop_
_entity_poly.entity_id
_entity_poly.type
_entity_poly.pdbx_seq_one_letter_code
_entity_poly.pdbx_strand_id
1 'polypeptide(L)'
;MRIRTVQEWEIELGDSLRTLRLHRNLDQATLAARAGISVRSLRNLESGNGSSLHTLIEVVRTLGRESWLELIAPIPTINPVMMTRHAIPRQRASKPRRKPPSQAT
;
A
#
# COMPACT_ATOMS: atom_id res chain seq x y z
N MET A 1 -18.28 -2.02 15.98
CA MET A 1 -16.92 -1.68 15.54
C MET A 1 -17.02 -0.47 14.63
N ARG A 2 -16.53 0.69 15.05
CA ARG A 2 -16.57 1.91 14.22
C ARG A 2 -15.50 1.78 13.14
N ILE A 3 -15.89 1.88 11.88
CA ILE A 3 -14.93 1.87 10.76
C ILE A 3 -14.42 3.30 10.63
N ARG A 4 -13.10 3.48 10.69
CA ARG A 4 -12.44 4.77 10.46
C ARG A 4 -12.63 5.19 9.00
N THR A 5 -12.92 6.46 8.78
CA THR A 5 -12.94 7.08 7.45
C THR A 5 -11.53 7.19 6.89
N VAL A 6 -11.42 7.39 5.57
CA VAL A 6 -10.11 7.60 4.91
C VAL A 6 -9.38 8.79 5.54
N GLN A 7 -10.10 9.89 5.78
CA GLN A 7 -9.51 11.11 6.33
C GLN A 7 -9.02 10.92 7.77
N GLU A 8 -9.73 10.15 8.60
CA GLU A 8 -9.25 9.79 9.94
C GLU A 8 -7.94 8.99 9.89
N TRP A 9 -7.81 8.06 8.93
CA TRP A 9 -6.56 7.33 8.70
C TRP A 9 -5.42 8.24 8.23
N GLU A 10 -5.69 9.17 7.32
CA GLU A 10 -4.68 10.12 6.83
C GLU A 10 -4.16 11.02 7.95
N ILE A 11 -5.04 11.49 8.83
CA ILE A 11 -4.67 12.33 9.98
C ILE A 11 -3.79 11.53 10.96
N GLU A 12 -4.20 10.31 11.33
CA GLU A 12 -3.48 9.48 12.31
C GLU A 12 -2.10 9.04 11.77
N LEU A 13 -2.02 8.68 10.49
CA LEU A 13 -0.76 8.34 9.83
C LEU A 13 0.14 9.58 9.74
N GLY A 14 -0.41 10.73 9.34
CA GLY A 14 0.31 12.00 9.26
C GLY A 14 0.89 12.41 10.61
N ASP A 15 0.12 12.29 11.69
CA ASP A 15 0.56 12.62 13.04
C ASP A 15 1.64 11.65 13.56
N SER A 16 1.55 10.36 13.20
CA SER A 16 2.59 9.38 13.51
C SER A 16 3.93 9.74 12.84
N LEU A 17 3.90 10.16 11.57
CA LEU A 17 5.09 10.61 10.84
C LEU A 17 5.65 11.91 11.43
N ARG A 18 4.79 12.87 11.77
CA ARG A 18 5.17 14.12 12.44
C ARG A 18 5.87 13.85 13.76
N THR A 19 5.29 12.98 14.58
CA THR A 19 5.85 12.59 15.87
C THR A 19 7.23 11.96 15.69
N LEU A 20 7.37 11.04 14.73
CA LEU A 20 8.66 10.42 14.42
C LEU A 20 9.71 11.45 13.93
N ARG A 21 9.31 12.43 13.11
CA ARG A 21 10.18 13.53 12.69
C ARG A 21 10.68 14.33 13.90
N LEU A 22 9.77 14.70 14.80
CA LEU A 22 10.09 15.46 16.02
C LEU A 22 11.01 14.68 16.97
N HIS A 23 10.80 13.37 17.13
CA HIS A 23 11.70 12.51 17.92
C HIS A 23 13.14 12.46 17.36
N ARG A 24 13.31 12.77 16.07
CA ARG A 24 14.64 12.89 15.44
C ARG A 24 15.18 14.33 15.41
N ASN A 25 14.51 15.27 16.09
CA ASN A 25 14.88 16.69 16.11
C ASN A 25 15.01 17.31 14.70
N LEU A 26 14.15 16.88 13.77
CA LEU A 26 14.13 17.44 12.41
C LEU A 26 12.99 18.44 12.27
N ASP A 27 13.27 19.61 11.72
CA ASP A 27 12.23 20.50 11.24
C ASP A 27 11.68 20.01 9.87
N GLN A 28 10.57 20.61 9.42
CA GLN A 28 9.95 20.21 8.16
C GLN A 28 10.84 20.53 6.95
N ALA A 29 11.58 21.65 6.99
CA ALA A 29 12.47 22.04 5.89
C ALA A 29 13.60 21.03 5.69
N THR A 30 14.24 20.59 6.77
CA THR A 30 15.33 19.62 6.76
C THR A 30 14.85 18.25 6.29
N LEU A 31 13.71 17.76 6.81
CA LEU A 31 13.18 16.47 6.37
C LEU A 31 12.77 16.51 4.90
N ALA A 32 12.07 17.56 4.47
CA ALA A 32 11.63 17.70 3.08
C ALA A 32 12.81 17.76 2.11
N ALA A 33 13.88 18.50 2.46
CA ALA A 33 15.10 18.55 1.67
C ALA A 33 15.78 17.17 1.56
N ARG A 34 15.87 16.41 2.67
CA ARG A 34 16.45 15.06 2.66
C ARG A 34 15.63 14.06 1.85
N ALA A 35 14.31 14.19 1.89
CA ALA A 35 13.37 13.36 1.14
C ALA A 35 13.18 13.80 -0.31
N GLY A 36 13.82 14.89 -0.75
CA GLY A 36 13.69 15.40 -2.13
C GLY A 36 12.29 15.91 -2.48
N ILE A 37 11.51 16.38 -1.50
CA ILE A 37 10.13 16.87 -1.69
C ILE A 37 9.97 18.33 -1.26
N SER A 38 8.85 18.95 -1.65
CA SER A 38 8.52 20.30 -1.16
C SER A 38 8.08 20.26 0.31
N VAL A 39 8.37 21.33 1.06
CA VAL A 39 7.88 21.51 2.45
C VAL A 39 6.36 21.48 2.52
N ARG A 40 5.68 22.00 1.48
CA ARG A 40 4.21 21.95 1.37
C ARG A 40 3.70 20.52 1.28
N SER A 41 4.37 19.67 0.50
CA SER A 41 4.03 18.24 0.37
C SER A 41 4.18 17.52 1.71
N LEU A 42 5.28 17.75 2.42
CA LEU A 42 5.48 17.19 3.76
C LEU A 42 4.42 17.68 4.75
N ARG A 43 4.11 18.98 4.75
CA ARG A 43 3.08 19.54 5.62
C ARG A 43 1.70 18.92 5.36
N ASN A 44 1.32 18.77 4.09
CA ASN A 44 0.04 18.15 3.72
C ASN A 44 -0.03 16.69 4.18
N LEU A 45 1.06 15.94 4.02
CA LEU A 45 1.17 14.58 4.51
C LEU A 45 1.02 14.51 6.04
N GLU A 46 1.75 15.35 6.79
CA GLU A 46 1.69 15.38 8.26
C GLU A 46 0.34 15.84 8.82
N SER A 47 -0.41 16.65 8.07
CA SER A 47 -1.72 17.14 8.48
C SER A 47 -2.88 16.27 8.00
N GLY A 48 -2.62 15.18 7.27
CA GLY A 48 -3.68 14.35 6.69
C GLY A 48 -4.52 15.05 5.62
N ASN A 49 -3.95 16.02 4.89
CA ASN A 49 -4.63 16.73 3.79
C ASN A 49 -4.45 16.03 2.44
N GLY A 50 -4.17 14.72 2.46
CA GLY A 50 -3.81 13.93 1.29
C GLY A 50 -2.36 14.12 0.84
N SER A 51 -1.80 13.05 0.29
CA SER A 51 -0.46 13.02 -0.29
C SER A 51 -0.36 11.90 -1.33
N SER A 52 0.66 11.96 -2.20
CA SER A 52 0.91 10.85 -3.12
C SER A 52 1.60 9.70 -2.39
N LEU A 53 1.37 8.46 -2.85
CA LEU A 53 2.09 7.28 -2.37
C LEU A 53 3.61 7.46 -2.49
N HIS A 54 4.07 8.10 -3.56
CA HIS A 54 5.48 8.42 -3.75
C HIS A 54 6.04 9.30 -2.61
N THR A 55 5.32 10.37 -2.24
CA THR A 55 5.72 11.27 -1.14
C THR A 55 5.76 10.53 0.20
N LEU A 56 4.77 9.66 0.45
CA LEU A 56 4.76 8.82 1.65
C LEU A 56 5.99 7.91 1.71
N ILE A 57 6.33 7.24 0.61
CA ILE A 57 7.49 6.35 0.52
C ILE A 57 8.79 7.13 0.77
N GLU A 58 8.99 8.26 0.10
CA GLU A 58 10.19 9.10 0.30
C GLU A 58 10.36 9.53 1.77
N VAL A 59 9.28 9.96 2.41
CA VAL A 59 9.31 10.38 3.83
C VAL A 59 9.60 9.21 4.76
N VAL A 60 8.94 8.06 4.57
CA VAL A 60 9.14 6.86 5.39
C VAL A 60 10.57 6.33 5.26
N ARG A 61 11.12 6.30 4.04
CA ARG A 61 12.52 5.93 3.77
C ARG A 61 13.51 6.90 4.43
N THR A 62 13.27 8.20 4.27
CA THR A 62 14.13 9.23 4.89
C THR A 62 14.10 9.18 6.42
N LEU A 63 12.97 8.73 6.99
CA LEU A 63 12.83 8.44 8.41
C LEU A 63 13.30 7.02 8.78
N GLY A 64 13.94 6.25 7.90
CA GLY A 64 14.48 4.92 8.20
C GLY A 64 13.43 3.95 8.74
N ARG A 65 12.20 4.00 8.21
CA ARG A 65 11.08 3.12 8.58
C ARG A 65 10.57 2.31 7.40
N GLU A 66 11.43 1.95 6.45
CA GLU A 66 11.09 1.18 5.26
C GLU A 66 10.37 -0.13 5.57
N SER A 67 10.74 -0.78 6.68
CA SER A 67 10.09 -2.03 7.14
C SER A 67 8.59 -1.87 7.38
N TRP A 68 8.07 -0.66 7.61
CA TRP A 68 6.62 -0.44 7.71
C TRP A 68 5.91 -0.67 6.36
N LEU A 69 6.58 -0.39 5.24
CA LEU A 69 6.02 -0.61 3.90
C LEU A 69 5.90 -2.11 3.61
N GLU A 70 6.80 -2.94 4.14
CA GLU A 70 6.76 -4.40 4.00
C GLU A 70 5.54 -5.01 4.69
N LEU A 71 5.05 -4.38 5.76
CA LEU A 71 3.87 -4.83 6.52
C LEU A 71 2.55 -4.58 5.77
N ILE A 72 2.54 -3.69 4.76
CA ILE A 72 1.33 -3.39 3.97
C ILE A 72 0.97 -4.57 3.05
N ALA A 73 1.98 -5.28 2.54
CA ALA A 73 1.81 -6.43 1.67
C ALA A 73 2.68 -7.59 2.17
N PRO A 74 2.32 -8.22 3.30
CA PRO A 74 3.08 -9.34 3.81
C PRO A 74 3.03 -10.47 2.78
N ILE A 75 4.20 -10.95 2.36
CA ILE A 75 4.27 -12.17 1.54
C ILE A 75 3.87 -13.31 2.48
N PRO A 76 2.76 -14.03 2.23
CA PRO A 76 2.41 -15.18 3.04
C PRO A 76 3.50 -16.24 2.84
N THR A 77 4.41 -16.36 3.81
CA THR A 77 5.29 -17.52 3.91
C THR A 77 4.39 -18.74 4.07
N ILE A 78 4.54 -19.68 3.16
CA ILE A 78 3.68 -20.86 3.00
C ILE A 78 3.43 -21.50 4.37
N ASN A 79 2.15 -21.55 4.75
CA ASN A 79 1.70 -22.19 5.97
C ASN A 79 1.86 -23.73 5.79
N PRO A 80 2.57 -24.46 6.68
CA PRO A 80 2.85 -25.90 6.53
C PRO A 80 1.60 -26.78 6.36
N VAL A 81 0.40 -26.26 6.70
CA VAL A 81 -0.90 -26.89 6.47
C VAL A 81 -1.31 -26.94 4.97
N MET A 82 -0.61 -26.22 4.09
CA MET A 82 -0.88 -26.25 2.65
C MET A 82 -0.18 -27.41 1.91
N MET A 83 0.72 -28.17 2.56
CA MET A 83 1.33 -29.37 1.96
C MET A 83 0.40 -30.60 1.95
N THR A 84 -0.74 -30.58 2.65
CA THR A 84 -1.66 -31.73 2.74
C THR A 84 -2.85 -31.69 1.78
N ARG A 85 -3.02 -30.66 0.96
CA ARG A 85 -4.09 -30.65 -0.06
C ARG A 85 -3.51 -30.98 -1.42
N HIS A 86 -3.81 -32.19 -1.89
CA HIS A 86 -3.65 -32.55 -3.29
C HIS A 86 -4.44 -31.53 -4.11
N ALA A 87 -3.75 -30.69 -4.87
CA ALA A 87 -4.37 -29.65 -5.67
C ALA A 87 -5.25 -30.30 -6.74
N ILE A 88 -6.57 -30.25 -6.57
CA ILE A 88 -7.51 -30.65 -7.62
C ILE A 88 -7.30 -29.68 -8.79
N PRO A 89 -6.96 -30.17 -9.99
CA PRO A 89 -6.74 -29.31 -11.15
C PRO A 89 -7.97 -28.45 -11.42
N ARG A 90 -7.75 -27.15 -11.63
CA ARG A 90 -8.82 -26.21 -11.98
C ARG A 90 -9.41 -26.62 -13.33
N GLN A 91 -10.64 -27.14 -13.32
CA GLN A 91 -11.36 -27.43 -14.55
C GLN A 91 -11.85 -26.10 -15.15
N ARG A 92 -11.38 -25.77 -16.35
CA ARG A 92 -11.70 -24.52 -17.02
C ARG A 92 -13.18 -24.54 -17.45
N ALA A 93 -13.97 -23.59 -16.96
CA ALA A 93 -15.34 -23.39 -17.45
C ALA A 93 -15.29 -22.71 -18.84
N SER A 94 -15.04 -23.49 -19.90
CA SER A 94 -15.25 -23.00 -21.27
C SER A 94 -16.72 -23.14 -21.65
N LYS A 95 -17.35 -22.05 -22.10
CA LYS A 95 -18.67 -22.11 -22.74
C LYS A 95 -18.57 -22.96 -24.01
N PRO A 96 -19.48 -23.93 -24.24
CA PRO A 96 -19.45 -24.74 -25.46
C PRO A 96 -19.63 -23.83 -26.68
N ARG A 97 -18.68 -23.92 -27.61
CA ARG A 97 -18.71 -23.18 -28.88
C ARG A 97 -19.83 -23.79 -29.74
N ARG A 98 -20.89 -23.01 -30.03
CA ARG A 98 -21.91 -23.41 -31.01
C ARG A 98 -21.22 -23.59 -32.37
N LYS A 99 -21.35 -24.77 -32.98
CA LYS A 99 -20.93 -24.99 -34.38
C LYS A 99 -21.83 -24.14 -35.30
N PRO A 100 -21.26 -23.43 -36.29
CA PRO A 100 -22.08 -22.78 -37.31
C PRO A 100 -22.80 -23.86 -38.15
N PRO A 101 -24.00 -23.57 -38.67
CA PRO A 101 -24.75 -24.53 -39.49
C PRO A 101 -23.97 -24.82 -40.77
N SER A 102 -23.78 -26.11 -41.05
CA SER A 102 -23.27 -26.59 -42.33
C SER A 102 -24.27 -26.20 -43.42
N GLN A 103 -23.85 -25.35 -44.35
CA GLN A 103 -24.60 -25.14 -45.59
C GLN A 103 -24.61 -26.48 -46.35
N ALA A 104 -25.80 -26.99 -46.61
CA ALA A 104 -26.02 -28.07 -47.57
C ALA A 104 -26.40 -27.44 -48.91
N THR A 105 -25.91 -28.08 -49.97
CA THR A 105 -26.08 -27.83 -51.40
C THR A 105 -27.51 -27.48 -51.83
#